data_AF-A0A5C9CQH8-F1
#
_entry.id   AF-A0A5C9CQH8-F1
#
_cell.length_a   1.000
_cell.length_b   1.000
_cell.length_c   1.000
_cell.angle_alpha   90.00
_cell.angle_beta   90.00
_cell.angle_gamma   90.00
#
_symmetry.space_group_name_H-M   'P 1'
#
loop_
_entity.id
_entity.type
_entity.pdbx_description
1 polymer ?
#
loop_
_entity_poly.entity_id
_entity_poly.type
_entity_poly.pdbx_seq_one_letter_code
_entity_poly.pdbx_strand_id
1 'polypeptide(L)' 'MASLFSFNDLSTVGRYLGQAAKQMVGVPDYATYVRHRRITHPGLPIMTEVEFFRNRQEARYGVGRSGGCC' A
#
# COMPACT_ATOMS: atom_id res chain seq x y z
N MET A 1 29.57 -2.41 26.07
CA MET A 1 29.55 -2.57 24.60
C MET A 1 28.65 -3.74 24.21
N ALA A 2 27.33 -3.61 24.38
CA ALA A 2 26.34 -4.55 23.83
C ALA A 2 24.92 -3.99 24.03
N SER A 3 24.42 -3.25 23.04
CA SER A 3 22.98 -3.04 22.86
C SER A 3 22.76 -2.63 21.40
N LEU A 4 22.99 -3.57 20.48
CA LEU A 4 22.98 -3.30 19.03
C LEU A 4 21.71 -3.78 18.30
N PHE A 5 20.68 -4.24 19.00
CA PHE A 5 19.38 -4.49 18.37
C PHE A 5 18.26 -4.03 19.30
N SER A 6 17.75 -2.83 19.05
CA SER A 6 16.53 -2.35 19.71
C SER A 6 15.35 -3.13 19.14
N PHE A 7 14.40 -3.56 19.97
CA PHE A 7 13.18 -4.26 19.52
C PHE A 7 12.42 -3.50 18.40
N ASN A 8 12.58 -2.18 18.38
CA ASN A 8 12.01 -1.30 17.38
C ASN A 8 12.57 -1.54 15.96
N ASP A 9 13.86 -1.88 15.85
CA ASP A 9 14.53 -2.14 14.56
C ASP A 9 14.00 -3.44 13.92
N LEU A 10 13.79 -4.48 14.73
CA LEU A 10 13.24 -5.74 14.26
C LEU A 10 11.80 -5.60 13.73
N SER A 11 10.97 -4.83 14.44
CA SER A 11 9.60 -4.54 14.00
C SER A 11 9.57 -3.76 12.68
N THR A 12 10.54 -2.86 12.48
CA THR A 12 10.67 -2.05 11.28
C THR A 12 11.06 -2.92 10.08
N VAL A 13 12.07 -3.78 10.23
CA VAL A 13 12.49 -4.74 9.19
C VAL A 13 11.34 -5.67 8.82
N GLY A 14 10.61 -6.21 9.80
CA GLY A 14 9.44 -7.07 9.54
C GLY A 14 8.36 -6.35 8.72
N ARG A 15 8.09 -5.09 9.02
CA ARG A 15 7.13 -4.27 8.25
C ARG A 15 7.59 -4.04 6.81
N TYR A 16 8.87 -3.77 6.59
CA TYR A 16 9.45 -3.61 5.26
C TYR A 16 9.37 -4.90 4.43
N LEU A 17 9.72 -6.05 5.02
CA LEU A 17 9.63 -7.35 4.34
C LEU A 17 8.18 -7.69 3.98
N GLY A 18 7.23 -7.44 4.89
CA GLY A 18 5.81 -7.62 4.61
C GLY A 18 5.30 -6.71 3.48
N GLN A 19 5.78 -5.46 3.40
CA GLN A 19 5.45 -4.55 2.31
C GLN A 19 6.02 -5.03 0.98
N ALA A 20 7.29 -5.48 0.96
CA ALA A 20 7.93 -6.03 -0.23
C ALA A 20 7.21 -7.29 -0.75
N ALA A 21 6.85 -8.22 0.15
CA ALA A 21 6.10 -9.42 -0.21
C ALA A 21 4.73 -9.09 -0.85
N LYS A 22 3.98 -8.14 -0.26
CA LYS A 22 2.71 -7.65 -0.84
C LYS A 22 2.89 -7.06 -2.23
N GLN A 23 3.95 -6.28 -2.44
CA GLN A 23 4.26 -5.72 -3.76
C GLN A 23 4.55 -6.81 -4.80
N MET A 24 5.29 -7.87 -4.44
CA MET A 24 5.60 -8.98 -5.37
C MET A 24 4.35 -9.70 -5.89
N VAL A 25 3.33 -9.89 -5.05
CA VAL A 25 2.05 -10.49 -5.48
C VAL A 25 1.07 -9.47 -6.07
N GLY A 26 1.47 -8.20 -6.17
CA GLY A 26 0.63 -7.12 -6.66
C GLY A 26 -0.55 -6.82 -5.74
N VAL A 27 -0.39 -7.00 -4.43
CA VAL A 27 -1.33 -6.57 -3.39
C VAL A 27 -1.00 -5.13 -3.01
N PRO A 28 -1.85 -4.17 -3.37
CA PRO A 28 -1.62 -2.76 -3.06
C PRO A 28 -1.93 -2.47 -1.59
N ASP A 29 -1.08 -1.66 -0.96
CA ASP A 29 -1.18 -1.29 0.46
C ASP A 29 -2.00 -0.01 0.64
N TYR A 30 -3.05 -0.07 1.49
CA TYR A 30 -3.97 1.06 1.69
C TYR A 30 -3.27 2.30 2.26
N ALA A 31 -2.37 2.14 3.22
CA ALA A 31 -1.63 3.27 3.79
C ALA A 31 -0.76 3.97 2.73
N THR A 32 -0.14 3.19 1.85
CA THR A 32 0.61 3.70 0.69
C THR A 32 -0.30 4.47 -0.27
N TYR A 33 -1.51 3.96 -0.55
CA TYR A 33 -2.51 4.68 -1.34
C TYR A 33 -2.92 6.02 -0.69
N VAL A 34 -3.26 6.03 0.60
CA VAL A 34 -3.65 7.26 1.32
C VAL A 34 -2.53 8.30 1.23
N ARG A 35 -1.28 7.88 1.45
CA ARG A 35 -0.11 8.76 1.33
C ARG A 35 0.03 9.31 -0.09
N HIS A 36 -0.05 8.45 -1.10
CA HIS A 36 0.00 8.86 -2.51
C HIS A 36 -1.14 9.83 -2.84
N ARG A 37 -2.37 9.55 -2.41
CA ARG A 37 -3.53 10.41 -2.65
C ARG A 37 -3.35 11.79 -2.04
N ARG A 38 -2.86 11.88 -0.80
CA ARG A 38 -2.61 13.15 -0.11
C ARG A 38 -1.52 13.99 -0.80
N ILE A 39 -0.48 13.35 -1.31
CA ILE A 39 0.67 14.04 -1.92
C ILE A 39 0.40 14.42 -3.38
N THR A 40 -0.14 13.49 -4.17
CA THR A 40 -0.27 13.62 -5.63
C THR A 40 -1.65 14.13 -6.06
N HIS A 41 -2.67 13.95 -5.22
CA HIS A 41 -4.06 14.33 -5.51
C HIS A 41 -4.71 15.08 -4.34
N PRO A 42 -4.11 16.19 -3.88
CA PRO A 42 -4.68 16.97 -2.79
C PRO A 42 -6.08 17.47 -3.16
N GLY A 43 -7.02 17.36 -2.23
CA GLY A 43 -8.40 17.80 -2.41
C GLY A 43 -9.35 16.76 -3.02
N LEU A 44 -8.86 15.62 -3.51
CA LEU A 44 -9.71 14.51 -3.93
C LEU A 44 -10.04 13.59 -2.74
N PRO A 45 -11.26 13.02 -2.68
CA PRO A 45 -11.65 12.13 -1.61
C PRO A 45 -10.76 10.89 -1.59
N ILE A 46 -10.47 10.42 -0.38
CA ILE A 46 -9.72 9.20 -0.12
C ILE A 46 -10.76 8.09 0.02
N MET A 47 -10.70 7.09 -0.86
CA MET A 47 -11.55 5.90 -0.78
C MET A 47 -11.36 5.23 0.57
N THR A 48 -12.42 4.61 1.09
CA THR A 48 -12.30 3.66 2.19
C THR A 48 -11.45 2.45 1.79
N GLU A 49 -10.97 1.68 2.77
CA GLU A 49 -10.16 0.49 2.51
C GLU A 49 -10.89 -0.54 1.64
N VAL A 50 -12.19 -0.74 1.88
CA VAL A 50 -13.03 -1.67 1.10
C VAL A 50 -13.23 -1.19 -0.34
N GLU A 51 -13.50 0.10 -0.54
CA GLU A 51 -13.62 0.70 -1.88
C GLU A 51 -12.30 0.62 -2.65
N PHE A 52 -11.19 0.91 -1.97
CA PHE A 52 -9.86 0.73 -2.54
C PHE A 52 -9.63 -0.72 -2.97
N PHE A 53 -9.90 -1.69 -2.09
CA PHE A 53 -9.73 -3.10 -2.42
C PHE A 53 -10.58 -3.55 -3.62
N ARG A 54 -11.85 -3.10 -3.72
CA ARG A 54 -12.72 -3.36 -4.87
C ARG A 54 -12.17 -2.73 -6.15
N ASN A 55 -11.79 -1.46 -6.10
CA ASN A 55 -11.19 -0.75 -7.22
C ASN A 55 -9.94 -1.48 -7.75
N ARG A 56 -9.13 -2.09 -6.86
CA ARG A 56 -7.94 -2.87 -7.24
C ARG A 56 -8.26 -4.20 -7.87
N GLN A 57 -9.29 -4.88 -7.38
CA GLN A 57 -9.77 -6.10 -8.02
C GLN A 57 -10.35 -5.80 -9.40
N GLU A 58 -11.15 -4.74 -9.54
CA GLU A 58 -11.70 -4.31 -10.84
C GLU A 58 -10.59 -3.90 -11.81
N ALA A 59 -9.57 -3.16 -11.35
CA ALA A 59 -8.43 -2.81 -12.19
C ALA A 59 -7.62 -4.01 -12.68
N ARG A 60 -7.59 -5.12 -11.91
CA ARG A 60 -6.81 -6.32 -12.23
C ARG A 60 -7.61 -7.40 -12.98
N TYR A 61 -8.90 -7.54 -12.66
CA TYR A 61 -9.77 -8.63 -13.12
C TYR A 61 -11.00 -8.15 -13.90
N GLY A 62 -11.30 -6.85 -13.89
CA GLY A 62 -12.44 -6.27 -14.60
C GLY A 62 -12.21 -6.22 -16.12
N VAL A 63 -13.28 -6.43 -16.88
CA VAL A 63 -13.27 -6.34 -18.33
C VAL A 63 -13.41 -4.86 -18.72
N GLY A 64 -12.29 -4.22 -19.07
CA GLY A 64 -12.28 -2.88 -19.67
C GLY A 64 -12.02 -1.73 -18.70
N ARG A 65 -10.77 -1.56 -18.27
CA ARG A 65 -9.99 -0.31 -18.18
C ARG A 65 -8.74 -0.61 -17.35
N SER A 66 -7.56 -0.28 -17.88
CA SER A 66 -6.32 -0.41 -17.12
C SER A 66 -6.35 0.55 -15.94
N GLY A 67 -6.09 0.03 -14.74
CA GLY A 67 -5.88 0.83 -13.54
C GLY A 67 -4.61 1.65 -13.70
N GLY A 68 -4.77 2.88 -14.20
CA GLY A 68 -3.78 3.95 -14.07
C GLY A 68 -3.88 4.64 -12.71
N CYS A 69 -3.01 5.64 -12.48
CA CYS A 69 -2.80 6.36 -11.22
C CYS A 69 -4.06 6.51 -10.33
N CYS A 70 -3.96 5.96 -9.12
CA CYS A 70 -5.03 5.33 -8.31
C CYS A 70 -5.29 3.92 -8.81
#